data_AF-A0A224Z4V6-F1
#
_entry.id   AF-A0A224Z4V6-F1
#
_cell.length_a   1.000
_cell.length_b   1.000
_cell.length_c   1.000
_cell.angle_alpha   90.00
_cell.angle_beta   90.00
_cell.angle_gamma   90.00
#
_symmetry.space_group_name_H-M   'P 1'
#
loop_
_entity.id
_entity.type
_entity.pdbx_description
1 polymer ?
#
loop_
_entity_poly.entity_id
_entity_poly.type
_entity_poly.pdbx_seq_one_letter_code
_entity_poly.pdbx_strand_id
1 'polypeptide(L)'
;MRMSWYQLPFRRPVVPEQYLIMKDLAFLDKVHKGFTQDEKYAHKYMYSQQGALTGTINYYRAFNNDSDQLSKIPYRKINVTTLILWGEHDEFIMTRVAFYNQYWLSNSVAIYYEGAGHFPQRECPQHVIGRIREFAKHGNVSIPEEKRWWLQRYWQSRDHCRESKKPRGTWIHRVPPFIPDKADLPKEMAE
;
A
#
# COMPACT_ATOMS: atom_id res chain seq x y z
N MET A 1 -2.15 16.24 5.49
CA MET A 1 -1.11 15.40 4.86
C MET A 1 -0.77 14.24 5.80
N ARG A 2 -1.18 13.01 5.48
CA ARG A 2 -0.70 11.77 6.16
C ARG A 2 0.42 11.14 5.34
N MET A 3 1.57 11.80 5.28
CA MET A 3 2.82 11.14 4.88
C MET A 3 3.09 10.04 5.92
N SER A 4 4.01 9.09 5.70
CA SER A 4 4.30 7.94 6.58
C SER A 4 4.82 8.29 8.01
N TRP A 5 4.42 9.43 8.55
CA TRP A 5 4.65 9.98 9.87
C TRP A 5 4.19 9.07 11.00
N TYR A 6 3.31 8.10 10.72
CA TYR A 6 2.99 7.03 11.68
C TYR A 6 4.25 6.27 12.13
N GLN A 7 5.33 6.31 11.34
CA GLN A 7 6.62 5.69 11.64
C GLN A 7 7.51 6.53 12.56
N LEU A 8 7.27 7.85 12.69
CA LEU A 8 8.12 8.72 13.51
C LEU A 8 8.19 8.31 14.99
N PRO A 9 7.07 7.90 15.64
CA PRO A 9 7.12 7.38 17.00
C PRO A 9 8.06 6.18 17.14
N PHE A 10 8.20 5.33 16.11
CA PHE A 10 9.02 4.12 16.13
C PHE A 10 10.53 4.38 16.34
N ARG A 11 10.99 5.64 16.21
CA ARG A 11 12.33 6.08 16.59
C ARG A 11 12.62 5.92 18.09
N ARG A 12 11.59 5.83 18.94
CA ARG A 12 11.75 5.62 20.38
C ARG A 12 11.86 4.12 20.72
N PRO A 13 12.79 3.73 21.61
CA PRO A 13 13.08 2.32 21.86
C PRO A 13 11.96 1.57 22.61
N VAL A 14 11.14 2.26 23.43
CA VAL A 14 10.21 1.58 24.36
C VAL A 14 8.75 1.97 24.14
N VAL A 15 8.46 3.27 24.07
CA VAL A 15 7.07 3.80 24.02
C VAL A 15 6.19 3.18 22.93
N PRO A 16 6.65 2.99 21.68
CA PRO A 16 5.79 2.47 20.63
C PRO A 16 5.47 0.98 20.79
N GLU A 17 6.42 0.21 21.32
CA GLU A 17 6.21 -1.21 21.64
C GLU A 17 5.14 -1.37 22.72
N GLN A 18 5.23 -0.58 23.79
CA GLN A 18 4.22 -0.59 24.85
C GLN A 18 2.84 -0.20 24.31
N TYR A 19 2.75 0.86 23.50
CA TYR A 19 1.49 1.29 22.89
C TYR A 19 0.86 0.18 22.04
N LEU A 20 1.66 -0.53 21.23
CA LEU A 20 1.16 -1.57 20.34
C LEU A 20 0.65 -2.80 21.09
N ILE A 21 1.17 -3.10 22.28
CA ILE A 21 0.76 -4.23 23.13
C ILE A 21 -0.52 -3.92 23.92
N MET A 22 -0.80 -2.65 24.20
CA MET A 22 -1.95 -2.24 25.02
C MET A 22 -3.28 -2.76 24.46
N LYS A 23 -4.22 -3.05 25.39
CA LYS A 23 -5.58 -3.50 25.09
C LYS A 23 -5.62 -4.72 24.16
N ASP A 24 -4.83 -5.75 24.47
CA ASP A 24 -4.77 -6.99 23.66
C ASP A 24 -4.42 -6.70 22.19
N LEU A 25 -3.36 -5.90 21.97
CA LEU A 25 -2.90 -5.55 20.62
C LEU A 25 -4.00 -4.94 19.74
N ALA A 26 -4.91 -4.14 20.32
CA ALA A 26 -6.09 -3.57 19.63
C ALA A 26 -5.75 -2.80 18.34
N PHE A 27 -4.52 -2.31 18.21
CA PHE A 27 -4.03 -1.71 16.97
C PHE A 27 -4.13 -2.68 15.78
N LEU A 28 -3.83 -3.97 15.99
CA LEU A 28 -3.93 -5.00 14.96
C LEU A 28 -5.38 -5.21 14.52
N ASP A 29 -6.37 -5.05 15.39
CA ASP A 29 -7.78 -5.19 15.01
C ASP A 29 -8.22 -4.08 14.05
N LYS A 30 -7.67 -2.87 14.22
CA LYS A 30 -7.92 -1.73 13.34
C LYS A 30 -7.26 -1.92 11.97
N VAL A 31 -6.05 -2.48 11.96
CA VAL A 31 -5.23 -2.64 10.75
C VAL A 31 -5.68 -3.82 9.90
N HIS A 32 -6.03 -4.94 10.52
CA HIS A 32 -6.46 -6.18 9.84
C HIS A 32 -7.92 -6.13 9.36
N LYS A 33 -8.26 -5.13 8.54
CA LYS A 33 -9.52 -5.10 7.79
C LYS A 33 -9.53 -6.25 6.77
N GLY A 34 -10.65 -6.97 6.66
CA GLY A 34 -10.79 -8.13 5.76
C GLY A 34 -10.21 -9.46 6.28
N PHE A 35 -9.65 -9.49 7.50
CA PHE A 35 -9.18 -10.73 8.13
C PHE A 35 -10.29 -11.39 8.96
N THR A 36 -10.29 -12.72 9.03
CA THR A 36 -11.18 -13.46 9.94
C THR A 36 -10.76 -13.27 11.40
N GLN A 37 -11.64 -13.65 12.32
CA GLN A 37 -11.33 -13.56 13.74
C GLN A 37 -10.16 -14.47 14.14
N ASP A 38 -10.11 -15.69 13.60
CA ASP A 38 -9.02 -16.64 13.88
C ASP A 38 -7.68 -16.14 13.34
N GLU A 39 -7.67 -15.50 12.17
CA GLU A 39 -6.45 -14.90 11.62
C GLU A 39 -5.95 -13.73 12.45
N LYS A 40 -6.86 -12.89 12.96
CA LYS A 40 -6.51 -11.82 13.90
C LYS A 40 -5.92 -12.39 15.17
N TYR A 41 -6.52 -13.43 15.74
CA TYR A 41 -5.97 -14.10 16.92
C TYR A 41 -4.61 -14.74 16.66
N ALA A 42 -4.42 -15.39 15.51
CA ALA A 42 -3.13 -15.96 15.14
C ALA A 42 -2.03 -14.88 15.02
N HIS A 43 -2.36 -13.74 14.41
CA HIS A 43 -1.44 -12.60 14.36
C HIS A 43 -1.16 -12.02 15.75
N LYS A 44 -2.19 -11.84 16.60
CA LYS A 44 -2.01 -11.38 17.98
C LYS A 44 -1.11 -12.33 18.78
N TYR A 45 -1.33 -13.64 18.65
CA TYR A 45 -0.49 -14.66 19.27
C TYR A 45 0.96 -14.58 18.76
N MET A 46 1.18 -14.42 17.46
CA MET A 46 2.53 -14.28 16.90
C MET A 46 3.23 -13.02 17.45
N TYR A 47 2.55 -11.88 17.45
CA TYR A 47 3.11 -10.62 17.94
C TYR A 47 3.26 -10.56 19.47
N SER A 48 2.56 -11.40 20.24
CA SER A 48 2.75 -11.49 21.68
C SER A 48 4.02 -12.27 22.08
N GLN A 49 4.64 -13.01 21.14
CA GLN A 49 5.87 -13.73 21.42
C GLN A 49 7.03 -12.77 21.69
N GLN A 50 7.92 -13.17 22.60
CA GLN A 50 9.06 -12.35 23.01
C GLN A 50 9.91 -11.96 21.79
N GLY A 51 10.12 -10.66 21.61
CA GLY A 51 10.93 -10.10 20.52
C GLY A 51 10.24 -9.99 19.17
N ALA A 52 9.03 -10.54 18.98
CA ALA A 52 8.33 -10.48 17.70
C ALA A 52 8.00 -9.04 17.29
N LEU A 53 7.34 -8.28 18.17
CA LEU A 53 7.06 -6.85 17.93
C LEU A 53 8.32 -6.01 17.81
N THR A 54 9.32 -6.24 18.66
CA THR A 54 10.60 -5.55 18.60
C THR A 54 11.25 -5.74 17.22
N GLY A 55 11.26 -6.98 16.69
CA GLY A 55 11.76 -7.29 15.36
C GLY A 55 11.01 -6.54 14.26
N THR A 56 9.68 -6.52 14.29
CA THR A 56 8.86 -5.79 13.32
C THR A 56 9.11 -4.29 13.37
N ILE A 57 9.20 -3.70 14.56
CA ILE A 57 9.43 -2.26 14.73
C ILE A 57 10.85 -1.87 14.35
N ASN A 58 11.82 -2.78 14.55
CA ASN A 58 13.20 -2.57 14.13
C ASN A 58 13.33 -2.36 12.62
N TYR A 59 12.43 -2.91 11.79
CA TYR A 59 12.38 -2.60 10.36
C TYR A 59 12.17 -1.10 10.09
N TYR A 60 11.23 -0.48 10.82
CA TYR A 60 11.00 0.97 10.74
C TYR A 60 12.13 1.79 11.39
N ARG A 61 12.79 1.27 12.43
CA ARG A 61 13.94 1.93 13.05
C ARG A 61 15.15 1.96 12.12
N ALA A 62 15.43 0.87 11.41
CA ALA A 62 16.48 0.80 10.41
C ALA A 62 16.26 1.87 9.32
N PHE A 63 15.05 1.92 8.75
CA PHE A 63 14.70 2.94 7.75
C PHE A 63 14.89 4.38 8.25
N ASN A 64 14.58 4.65 9.52
CA ASN A 64 14.77 5.97 10.13
C ASN A 64 16.24 6.38 10.33
N ASN A 65 17.15 5.40 10.44
CA ASN A 65 18.56 5.63 10.72
C ASN A 65 19.44 5.54 9.45
N ASP A 66 18.92 4.96 8.36
CA ASP A 66 19.68 4.64 7.16
C ASP A 66 19.46 5.64 5.99
N SER A 67 19.01 6.87 6.26
CA SER A 67 18.80 7.88 5.19
C SER A 67 20.03 8.08 4.30
N ASP A 68 21.21 8.02 4.91
CA ASP A 68 22.51 8.18 4.23
C ASP A 68 22.94 6.94 3.45
N GLN A 69 22.40 5.75 3.78
CA GLN A 69 22.66 4.54 3.01
C GLN A 69 21.68 4.41 1.86
N LEU A 70 20.41 4.80 2.07
CA LEU A 70 19.40 4.85 1.02
C LEU A 70 19.81 5.83 -0.09
N SER A 71 20.38 7.00 0.25
CA SER A 71 20.84 7.97 -0.75
C SER A 71 22.00 7.46 -1.64
N LYS A 72 22.73 6.44 -1.18
CA LYS A 72 23.83 5.81 -1.95
C LYS A 72 23.34 4.71 -2.89
N ILE A 73 22.07 4.30 -2.80
CA ILE A 73 21.51 3.31 -3.71
C ILE A 73 21.53 3.92 -5.12
N PRO A 74 22.08 3.22 -6.13
CA PRO A 74 22.05 3.68 -7.51
C PRO A 74 20.64 3.50 -8.08
N TYR A 75 19.73 4.40 -7.71
CA TYR A 75 18.35 4.39 -8.18
C TYR A 75 18.31 4.49 -9.70
N ARG A 76 17.56 3.58 -10.31
CA ARG A 76 17.38 3.51 -11.76
C ARG A 76 15.95 3.13 -12.08
N LYS A 77 15.49 3.51 -13.27
CA LYS A 77 14.22 3.00 -13.79
C LYS A 77 14.31 1.48 -14.00
N ILE A 78 13.23 0.80 -13.66
CA ILE A 78 13.06 -0.64 -13.80
C ILE A 78 12.11 -0.88 -14.97
N ASN A 79 12.54 -1.65 -15.96
CA ASN A 79 11.77 -1.92 -17.17
C ASN A 79 11.08 -3.30 -17.19
N VAL A 80 11.02 -3.96 -16.03
CA VAL A 80 10.30 -5.24 -15.90
C VAL A 80 8.81 -4.94 -15.92
N THR A 81 8.06 -5.70 -16.70
CA THR A 81 6.59 -5.65 -16.72
C THR A 81 6.05 -5.81 -15.30
N THR A 82 5.32 -4.81 -14.80
CA THR A 82 4.92 -4.74 -13.39
C THR A 82 3.43 -4.44 -13.23
N LEU A 83 2.76 -5.22 -12.40
CA LEU A 83 1.41 -4.94 -11.92
C LEU A 83 1.49 -4.28 -10.53
N ILE A 84 0.85 -3.12 -10.38
CA ILE A 84 0.71 -2.42 -9.11
C ILE A 84 -0.75 -2.53 -8.69
N LEU A 85 -0.99 -3.02 -7.48
CA LEU A 85 -2.32 -3.21 -6.89
C LEU A 85 -2.42 -2.34 -5.64
N TRP A 86 -3.44 -1.50 -5.55
CA TRP A 86 -3.53 -0.51 -4.47
C TRP A 86 -4.96 -0.32 -3.96
N GLY A 87 -5.16 -0.22 -2.65
CA GLY A 87 -6.45 0.16 -2.07
C GLY A 87 -6.60 1.68 -1.98
N GLU A 88 -7.74 2.23 -2.38
CA GLU A 88 -7.97 3.68 -2.37
C GLU A 88 -8.07 4.28 -0.97
N HIS A 89 -8.38 3.47 0.02
CA HIS A 89 -8.57 3.88 1.42
C HIS A 89 -7.36 3.53 2.30
N ASP A 90 -6.17 3.35 1.72
CA ASP A 90 -4.96 3.07 2.50
C ASP A 90 -4.60 4.27 3.41
N GLU A 91 -4.64 4.03 4.73
CA GLU A 91 -4.37 5.05 5.76
C GLU A 91 -2.86 5.24 6.06
N PHE A 92 -2.00 4.35 5.56
CA PHE A 92 -0.57 4.27 5.86
C PHE A 92 0.32 4.68 4.68
N ILE A 93 -0.04 4.25 3.47
CA ILE A 93 0.69 4.54 2.24
C ILE A 93 -0.27 5.14 1.22
N MET A 94 -0.18 6.47 1.07
CA MET A 94 -1.09 7.22 0.22
C MET A 94 -1.20 6.65 -1.19
N THR A 95 -2.40 6.69 -1.76
CA THR A 95 -2.74 6.23 -3.11
C THR A 95 -1.82 6.80 -4.20
N ARG A 96 -1.29 8.02 -4.02
CA ARG A 96 -0.32 8.63 -4.94
C ARG A 96 1.00 7.88 -5.08
N VAL A 97 1.39 7.07 -4.09
CA VAL A 97 2.63 6.29 -4.16
C VAL A 97 2.56 5.28 -5.31
N ALA A 98 1.40 4.68 -5.56
CA ALA A 98 1.20 3.82 -6.73
C ALA A 98 1.42 4.59 -8.05
N PHE A 99 0.92 5.83 -8.13
CA PHE A 99 1.14 6.70 -9.29
C PHE A 99 2.63 7.04 -9.48
N TYR A 100 3.32 7.48 -8.42
CA TYR A 100 4.76 7.79 -8.50
C TYR A 100 5.61 6.55 -8.81
N ASN A 101 5.20 5.36 -8.35
CA ASN A 101 5.87 4.11 -8.70
C ASN A 101 5.86 3.87 -10.21
N GLN A 102 4.82 4.31 -10.95
CA GLN A 102 4.77 4.17 -12.41
C GLN A 102 5.84 5.01 -13.13
N TYR A 103 6.36 6.08 -12.52
CA TYR A 103 7.49 6.81 -13.09
C TYR A 103 8.78 5.98 -13.10
N TRP A 104 9.03 5.26 -12.00
CA TRP A 104 10.21 4.42 -11.81
C TRP A 104 10.07 3.04 -12.45
N LEU A 105 8.84 2.56 -12.61
CA LEU A 105 8.48 1.28 -13.25
C LEU A 105 7.96 1.55 -14.67
N SER A 106 8.88 1.64 -15.64
CA SER A 106 8.59 2.15 -16.99
C SER A 106 7.58 1.32 -17.79
N ASN A 107 7.44 0.03 -17.46
CA ASN A 107 6.43 -0.85 -18.02
C ASN A 107 5.50 -1.35 -16.90
N SER A 108 4.58 -0.49 -16.46
CA SER A 108 3.68 -0.81 -15.35
C SER A 108 2.22 -0.46 -15.58
N VAL A 109 1.35 -1.25 -14.96
CA VAL A 109 -0.09 -0.99 -14.88
C VAL A 109 -0.49 -0.93 -13.42
N ALA A 110 -1.14 0.17 -13.02
CA ALA A 110 -1.71 0.34 -11.69
C ALA A 110 -3.22 0.09 -11.70
N ILE A 111 -3.69 -0.67 -10.72
CA ILE A 111 -5.11 -0.94 -10.45
C ILE A 111 -5.41 -0.48 -9.04
N TYR A 112 -6.41 0.38 -8.91
CA TYR A 112 -6.93 0.92 -7.66
C TYR A 112 -8.25 0.22 -7.32
N TYR A 113 -8.37 -0.24 -6.08
CA TYR A 113 -9.56 -0.88 -5.54
C TYR A 113 -10.28 0.08 -4.61
N GLU A 114 -11.43 0.56 -5.05
CA GLU A 114 -12.21 1.58 -4.35
C GLU A 114 -12.71 1.10 -2.98
N GLY A 115 -12.97 -0.19 -2.84
CA GLY A 115 -13.46 -0.80 -1.60
C GLY A 115 -12.37 -1.23 -0.62
N ALA A 116 -11.09 -1.04 -0.94
CA ALA A 116 -9.98 -1.55 -0.13
C ALA A 116 -9.11 -0.44 0.46
N GLY A 117 -8.51 -0.73 1.61
CA GLY A 117 -7.44 0.04 2.23
C GLY A 117 -6.07 -0.63 2.12
N HIS A 118 -5.48 -0.95 3.27
CA HIS A 118 -4.07 -1.33 3.36
C HIS A 118 -3.78 -2.76 2.90
N PHE A 119 -4.77 -3.66 2.97
CA PHE A 119 -4.60 -5.06 2.56
C PHE A 119 -5.58 -5.39 1.44
N PRO A 120 -5.41 -4.84 0.22
CA PRO A 120 -6.33 -5.09 -0.89
C PRO A 120 -6.50 -6.59 -1.20
N GLN A 121 -5.48 -7.41 -0.97
CA GLN A 121 -5.55 -8.87 -1.12
C GLN A 121 -6.48 -9.58 -0.13
N ARG A 122 -6.80 -8.94 1.01
CA ARG A 122 -7.74 -9.43 2.03
C ARG A 122 -9.10 -8.76 1.92
N GLU A 123 -9.11 -7.48 1.58
CA GLU A 123 -10.32 -6.66 1.48
C GLU A 123 -11.05 -6.89 0.15
N CYS A 124 -10.32 -7.07 -0.95
CA CYS A 124 -10.85 -7.34 -2.29
C CYS A 124 -10.22 -8.61 -2.93
N PRO A 125 -10.29 -9.79 -2.28
CA PRO A 125 -9.50 -10.96 -2.63
C PRO A 125 -9.78 -11.49 -4.04
N GLN A 126 -11.06 -11.57 -4.43
CA GLN A 126 -11.44 -12.13 -5.74
C GLN A 126 -10.90 -11.27 -6.90
N HIS A 127 -10.97 -9.95 -6.74
CA HIS A 127 -10.48 -8.98 -7.72
C HIS A 127 -8.95 -9.01 -7.81
N VAL A 128 -8.27 -8.95 -6.67
CA VAL A 128 -6.81 -9.01 -6.59
C VAL A 128 -6.28 -10.32 -7.19
N ILE A 129 -6.82 -11.46 -6.77
CA ILE A 129 -6.41 -12.77 -7.32
C ILE A 129 -6.69 -12.84 -8.81
N GLY A 130 -7.85 -12.35 -9.27
CA GLY A 130 -8.19 -12.28 -10.69
C GLY A 130 -7.16 -11.52 -11.52
N ARG A 131 -6.76 -10.32 -11.07
CA ARG A 131 -5.74 -9.50 -11.75
C ARG A 131 -4.35 -10.13 -11.70
N ILE A 132 -3.95 -10.71 -10.58
CA ILE A 132 -2.65 -11.43 -10.49
C ILE A 132 -2.63 -12.59 -11.50
N ARG A 133 -3.71 -13.37 -11.60
CA ARG A 133 -3.80 -14.50 -12.54
C ARG A 133 -3.79 -14.06 -14.00
N GLU A 134 -4.50 -12.97 -14.34
CA GLU A 134 -4.51 -12.41 -15.69
C GLU A 134 -3.10 -11.90 -16.07
N PHE A 135 -2.48 -11.12 -15.17
CA PHE A 135 -1.15 -10.59 -15.36
C PHE A 135 -0.10 -11.68 -15.53
N ALA A 136 -0.12 -12.72 -14.69
CA ALA A 136 0.81 -13.83 -14.79
C ALA A 136 0.70 -14.58 -16.13
N LYS A 137 -0.48 -14.60 -16.77
CA LYS A 137 -0.69 -15.27 -18.06
C LYS A 137 -0.32 -14.41 -19.25
N HIS A 138 -0.58 -13.10 -19.17
CA HIS A 138 -0.56 -12.23 -20.35
C HIS A 138 0.49 -11.11 -20.27
N GLY A 139 1.12 -10.91 -19.12
CA GLY A 139 2.00 -9.75 -18.86
C GLY A 139 1.25 -8.42 -18.85
N ASN A 140 -0.09 -8.44 -18.84
CA ASN A 140 -0.92 -7.23 -18.81
C ASN A 140 -2.27 -7.56 -18.16
N VAL A 141 -2.98 -6.52 -17.73
CA VAL A 141 -4.34 -6.61 -17.22
C VAL A 141 -5.25 -5.66 -17.96
N SER A 142 -6.42 -6.16 -18.34
CA SER A 142 -7.52 -5.35 -18.85
C SER A 142 -8.51 -5.10 -17.72
N ILE A 143 -8.91 -3.84 -17.54
CA ILE A 143 -10.15 -3.55 -16.81
C ILE A 143 -11.21 -3.48 -17.90
N PRO A 144 -12.21 -4.37 -17.92
CA PRO A 144 -13.30 -4.25 -18.87
C PRO A 144 -13.94 -2.87 -18.69
N GLU A 145 -13.94 -2.03 -19.74
CA GLU A 145 -14.94 -0.97 -19.80
C GLU A 145 -16.31 -1.64 -19.65
N GLU A 146 -17.23 -1.03 -18.90
CA GLU A 146 -18.53 -1.55 -18.41
C GLU A 146 -19.44 -2.28 -19.43
N LYS A 147 -19.01 -2.44 -20.68
CA LYS A 147 -19.73 -2.97 -21.84
C LYS A 147 -19.88 -4.51 -21.90
N ARG A 148 -19.32 -5.30 -20.98
CA ARG A 148 -19.55 -6.78 -20.91
C ARG A 148 -20.45 -7.20 -19.75
N TRP A 149 -21.57 -6.49 -19.62
CA TRP A 149 -22.61 -6.57 -18.59
C TRP A 149 -23.31 -7.94 -18.39
N TRP A 150 -23.10 -8.93 -19.26
CA TRP A 150 -23.83 -10.21 -19.27
C TRP A 150 -23.07 -11.43 -18.74
N LEU A 151 -21.73 -11.40 -18.62
CA LEU A 151 -20.94 -12.46 -17.98
C LEU A 151 -20.70 -12.20 -16.46
N GLN A 152 -21.12 -11.04 -15.96
CA GLN A 152 -20.82 -10.51 -14.62
C GLN A 152 -21.99 -10.61 -13.62
N ARG A 153 -23.03 -11.38 -13.96
CA ARG A 153 -24.33 -11.34 -13.27
C ARG A 153 -24.38 -12.11 -11.93
N TYR A 154 -23.28 -12.69 -11.48
CA TYR A 154 -23.21 -13.33 -10.15
C TYR A 154 -22.62 -12.42 -9.04
N TRP A 155 -22.03 -11.27 -9.38
CA TRP A 155 -21.27 -10.43 -8.43
C TRP A 155 -21.72 -8.95 -8.34
N GLN A 156 -22.51 -8.44 -9.28
CA GLN A 156 -22.61 -6.98 -9.51
C GLN A 156 -23.74 -6.19 -8.82
N SER A 157 -24.38 -6.68 -7.76
CA SER A 157 -25.32 -5.82 -7.01
C SER A 157 -24.79 -5.30 -5.67
N ARG A 158 -23.61 -5.75 -5.21
CA ARG A 158 -22.99 -5.34 -3.92
C ARG A 158 -21.46 -5.30 -3.92
N ASP A 159 -20.84 -5.26 -5.09
CA ASP A 159 -19.39 -5.30 -5.18
C ASP A 159 -18.77 -3.92 -4.90
N HIS A 160 -18.25 -3.76 -3.69
CA HIS A 160 -17.54 -2.55 -3.27
C HIS A 160 -16.13 -2.46 -3.85
N CYS A 161 -15.62 -3.53 -4.46
CA CYS A 161 -14.26 -3.63 -4.99
C CYS A 161 -14.13 -3.19 -6.45
N ARG A 162 -14.87 -2.16 -6.85
CA ARG A 162 -14.74 -1.59 -8.20
C ARG A 162 -13.30 -1.15 -8.45
N GLU A 163 -12.84 -1.46 -9.66
CA GLU A 163 -11.46 -1.29 -10.09
C GLU A 163 -11.32 -0.05 -10.98
N SER A 164 -10.22 0.68 -10.82
CA SER A 164 -9.89 1.82 -11.68
C SER A 164 -8.41 1.83 -12.04
N LYS A 165 -8.05 2.41 -13.19
CA LYS A 165 -6.64 2.71 -13.54
C LYS A 165 -6.14 4.04 -12.99
N LYS A 166 -7.04 4.84 -12.41
CA LYS A 166 -6.74 6.15 -11.84
C LYS A 166 -7.29 6.24 -10.42
N PRO A 167 -6.58 6.90 -9.49
CA PRO A 167 -7.11 7.12 -8.15
C PRO A 167 -8.30 8.09 -8.18
N ARG A 168 -9.26 7.91 -7.27
CA ARG A 168 -10.35 8.85 -7.01
C ARG A 168 -9.85 10.06 -6.22
N GLY A 169 -10.22 11.26 -6.69
CA GLY A 169 -9.96 12.54 -6.01
C GLY A 169 -9.08 13.47 -6.83
N THR A 170 -9.44 14.76 -6.89
CA THR A 170 -8.65 15.81 -7.53
C THR A 170 -7.43 16.14 -6.66
N TRP A 171 -6.27 16.14 -7.32
CA TRP A 171 -4.97 16.41 -6.74
C TRP A 171 -4.92 17.85 -6.23
N ILE A 172 -4.94 18.06 -4.90
CA ILE A 172 -4.60 19.39 -4.36
C ILE A 172 -3.08 19.54 -4.49
N HIS A 173 -2.67 20.33 -5.48
CA HIS A 173 -1.30 20.77 -5.76
C HIS A 173 -0.69 21.43 -4.52
N ARG A 174 0.16 20.71 -3.79
CA ARG A 174 1.19 21.29 -2.92
C ARG A 174 2.37 20.34 -2.86
N VAL A 175 3.42 20.67 -3.62
CA VAL A 175 4.77 20.14 -3.40
C VAL A 175 5.13 20.33 -1.92
N PRO A 176 5.54 19.27 -1.18
CA PRO A 176 5.88 19.40 0.24
C PRO A 176 7.13 20.28 0.43
N PRO A 177 7.18 21.15 1.45
CA PRO A 177 8.27 22.13 1.66
C PRO A 177 9.62 21.53 2.12
N PHE A 178 9.82 20.21 2.01
CA PHE A 178 11.00 19.51 2.53
C PHE A 178 11.73 18.68 1.46
N ILE A 179 11.40 18.87 0.17
CA ILE A 179 12.21 18.32 -0.90
C ILE A 179 13.40 19.28 -1.11
N PRO A 180 14.66 18.81 -1.09
CA PRO A 180 15.81 19.66 -1.37
C PRO A 180 15.64 20.32 -2.75
N ASP A 181 15.93 21.62 -2.86
CA ASP A 181 15.75 22.43 -4.08
C ASP A 181 16.44 21.87 -5.34
N LYS A 182 17.30 20.86 -5.19
CA LYS A 182 18.10 20.21 -6.25
C LYS A 182 17.78 18.74 -6.47
N ALA A 183 16.71 18.22 -5.88
CA ALA A 183 16.24 16.89 -6.26
C ALA A 183 15.74 16.95 -7.70
N ASP A 184 16.33 16.17 -8.59
CA ASP A 184 15.89 16.04 -9.98
C ASP A 184 14.61 15.20 -9.99
N LEU A 185 13.52 15.82 -9.56
CA LEU A 185 12.23 15.18 -9.48
C LEU A 185 11.69 15.01 -10.92
N PRO A 186 10.99 13.89 -11.19
CA PRO A 186 10.03 13.81 -12.28
C PRO A 186 9.23 15.10 -12.39
N LYS A 187 9.05 15.66 -13.60
CA LYS A 187 8.20 16.85 -13.81
C LYS A 187 6.80 16.64 -13.22
N GLU A 188 6.35 15.39 -13.16
CA GLU A 188 5.08 14.92 -12.59
C GLU A 188 5.00 15.02 -11.05
N MET A 189 6.10 15.36 -10.36
CA MET A 189 6.14 15.61 -8.91
C MET A 189 6.39 17.09 -8.55
N ALA A 190 6.69 17.93 -9.54
CA ALA A 190 6.92 19.37 -9.37
C ALA A 190 5.65 20.22 -9.57
N GLU A 191 4.57 19.62 -10.07
CA GLU A 191 3.22 20.19 -10.19
C GLU A 191 2.29 19.56 -9.15
#